data_AF-A0A2S6UAR4-F1
#
_entry.id   AF-A0A2S6UAR4-F1
#
_cell.length_a   1.000
_cell.length_b   1.000
_cell.length_c   1.000
_cell.angle_alpha   90.00
_cell.angle_beta   90.00
_cell.angle_gamma   90.00
#
_symmetry.space_group_name_H-M   'P 1'
#
loop_
_entity.id
_entity.type
_entity.pdbx_description
1 polymer ?
#
loop_
_entity_poly.entity_id
_entity_poly.type
_entity_poly.pdbx_seq_one_letter_code
_entity_poly.pdbx_strand_id
1 'polypeptide(L)'
;SPEARDVLLAAVAKGMPILVDLSKVGYIDSSGVASLVESFQSARKAGTNLALVSISDGALRVLQLARLDKVFIICDTIEDGLVAVK
;
A
#
# COMPACT_ATOMS: atom_id res chain seq x y z
N SER A 1 5.46 11.47 3.52
CA SER A 1 6.53 10.75 4.22
C SER A 1 7.60 10.33 3.23
N PRO A 2 8.65 11.14 3.05
CA PRO A 2 9.69 10.89 2.05
C PRO A 2 10.39 9.54 2.23
N GLU A 3 10.70 9.12 3.47
CA GLU A 3 11.40 7.84 3.66
C GLU A 3 10.53 6.64 3.27
N ALA A 4 9.23 6.67 3.62
CA ALA A 4 8.29 5.60 3.24
C ALA A 4 8.15 5.50 1.72
N ARG A 5 8.08 6.64 1.03
CA ARG A 5 8.04 6.71 -0.43
C ARG A 5 9.27 6.04 -1.05
N ASP A 6 10.47 6.40 -0.58
CA ASP A 6 11.71 5.92 -1.17
C ASP A 6 11.87 4.41 -0.96
N VAL A 7 11.50 3.89 0.22
CA VAL A 7 11.50 2.45 0.52
C VAL A 7 10.51 1.70 -0.39
N LEU A 8 9.29 2.23 -0.56
CA LEU A 8 8.28 1.60 -1.41
C LEU A 8 8.69 1.58 -2.88
N LEU A 9 9.21 2.70 -3.42
CA LEU A 9 9.69 2.76 -4.80
C LEU A 9 10.90 1.85 -5.03
N ALA A 10 11.81 1.75 -4.07
CA ALA A 10 12.93 0.81 -4.13
C ALA A 10 12.45 -0.65 -4.09
N ALA A 11 11.38 -0.96 -3.36
CA ALA A 11 10.77 -2.28 -3.38
C ALA A 11 10.11 -2.59 -4.74
N VAL A 12 9.40 -1.62 -5.33
CA VAL A 12 8.82 -1.72 -6.69
C VAL A 12 9.89 -2.01 -7.73
N ALA A 13 11.05 -1.34 -7.63
CA ALA A 13 12.16 -1.53 -8.56
C ALA A 13 12.71 -2.97 -8.57
N LYS A 14 12.42 -3.80 -7.54
CA LYS A 14 12.81 -5.21 -7.52
C LYS A 14 11.93 -6.09 -8.42
N GLY A 15 10.80 -5.59 -8.92
CA GLY A 15 9.92 -6.31 -9.85
C GLY A 15 9.17 -7.50 -9.23
N MET A 16 9.06 -7.56 -7.90
CA MET A 16 8.31 -8.59 -7.18
C MET A 16 7.00 -8.00 -6.62
N PRO A 17 5.97 -8.82 -6.37
CA PRO A 17 4.77 -8.38 -5.66
C PRO A 17 5.10 -7.84 -4.26
N ILE A 18 4.37 -6.81 -3.83
CA ILE A 18 4.64 -6.08 -2.58
C ILE A 18 3.42 -6.15 -1.68
N LEU A 19 3.67 -6.49 -0.41
CA LEU A 19 2.71 -6.34 0.67
C LEU A 19 3.21 -5.22 1.59
N VAL A 20 2.37 -4.23 1.84
CA VAL A 20 2.64 -3.13 2.77
C VAL A 20 1.85 -3.40 4.04
N ASP A 21 2.54 -3.86 5.09
CA ASP A 21 1.95 -4.10 6.41
C ASP A 21 1.79 -2.77 7.16
N LEU A 22 0.54 -2.42 7.44
CA LEU A 22 0.14 -1.19 8.13
C LEU A 22 -0.29 -1.46 9.59
N SER A 23 -0.02 -2.64 10.15
CA SER A 23 -0.42 -3.05 11.51
C SER A 23 0.06 -2.10 12.61
N LYS A 24 1.23 -1.45 12.41
CA LYS A 24 1.81 -0.48 13.34
C LYS A 24 1.51 0.98 12.97
N VAL A 25 0.69 1.22 11.96
CA VAL A 25 0.35 2.55 11.47
C VAL A 25 -1.03 2.93 11.98
N GLY A 26 -1.08 3.77 13.01
CA GLY A 26 -2.36 4.22 13.60
C GLY A 26 -3.07 5.31 12.79
N TYR A 27 -2.33 6.08 11.99
CA TYR A 27 -2.88 7.18 11.18
C TYR A 27 -1.99 7.43 9.96
N ILE A 28 -2.61 7.87 8.86
CA ILE A 28 -1.91 8.26 7.62
C ILE A 28 -2.38 9.67 7.27
N ASP A 29 -1.44 10.57 6.97
CA ASP A 29 -1.76 11.90 6.47
C ASP A 29 -1.77 11.96 4.93
N SER A 30 -1.97 13.15 4.36
CA SER A 30 -1.97 13.34 2.91
C SER A 30 -0.64 12.92 2.25
N SER A 31 0.47 13.08 2.96
CA SER A 31 1.81 12.77 2.43
C SER A 31 2.09 11.27 2.41
N GLY A 32 1.60 10.53 3.41
CA GLY A 32 1.64 9.06 3.42
C GLY A 32 0.75 8.48 2.33
N VAL A 33 -0.47 9.01 2.18
CA VAL A 33 -1.38 8.64 1.09
C VAL A 33 -0.75 8.87 -0.28
N ALA A 34 -0.15 10.04 -0.52
CA ALA A 34 0.52 10.34 -1.78
C ALA A 34 1.65 9.34 -2.08
N SER A 35 2.44 8.97 -1.07
CA SER A 35 3.54 8.00 -1.19
C SER A 35 3.03 6.61 -1.59
N LEU A 36 1.93 6.15 -1.01
CA LEU A 36 1.29 4.88 -1.35
C LEU A 36 0.76 4.90 -2.79
N VAL A 37 0.07 5.97 -3.19
CA VAL A 37 -0.52 6.11 -4.53
C VAL A 37 0.56 6.12 -5.61
N GLU A 38 1.64 6.87 -5.41
CA GLU A 38 2.77 6.91 -6.34
C GLU A 38 3.40 5.52 -6.50
N SER A 39 3.63 4.82 -5.39
CA SER A 39 4.21 3.48 -5.39
C SER A 39 3.29 2.46 -6.07
N PHE A 40 1.98 2.55 -5.85
CA PHE A 40 0.98 1.72 -6.52
C PHE A 40 0.95 1.95 -8.03
N GLN A 41 0.99 3.22 -8.47
CA GLN A 41 1.08 3.54 -9.89
C GLN A 41 2.38 3.02 -10.52
N SER A 42 3.49 3.12 -9.80
CA SER A 42 4.78 2.59 -10.23
C SER A 42 4.75 1.05 -10.35
N ALA A 43 4.20 0.36 -9.35
CA ALA A 43 4.02 -1.09 -9.36
C ALA A 43 3.21 -1.54 -10.58
N ARG A 44 2.07 -0.88 -10.83
CA ARG A 44 1.21 -1.16 -11.98
C ARG A 44 1.93 -0.94 -13.31
N LYS A 45 2.75 0.11 -13.45
CA LYS A 45 3.55 0.37 -14.65
C LYS A 45 4.64 -0.70 -14.85
N ALA A 46 5.21 -1.21 -13.76
CA ALA A 46 6.20 -2.28 -13.78
C ALA A 46 5.58 -3.68 -13.97
N GLY A 47 4.24 -3.80 -14.02
CA GLY A 47 3.55 -5.08 -14.14
C GLY A 47 3.59 -5.93 -12.87
N THR A 48 3.82 -5.32 -11.71
CA THR A 48 3.77 -5.99 -10.41
C THR A 48 2.60 -5.50 -9.55
N ASN A 49 2.24 -6.29 -8.54
CA ASN A 49 1.15 -6.01 -7.63
C ASN A 49 1.66 -5.31 -6.35
N LEU A 50 0.84 -4.42 -5.80
CA LEU A 50 1.03 -3.82 -4.49
C LEU A 50 -0.29 -3.92 -3.72
N ALA A 51 -0.28 -4.60 -2.58
CA ALA A 51 -1.41 -4.70 -1.67
C ALA A 51 -1.09 -4.11 -0.30
N LEU A 52 -2.11 -3.59 0.36
CA LEU A 52 -2.04 -3.11 1.73
C LEU A 52 -2.64 -4.16 2.65
N VAL A 53 -1.96 -4.46 3.76
CA VAL A 53 -2.41 -5.49 4.70
C VAL A 53 -2.44 -4.95 6.13
N SER A 54 -3.28 -5.56 6.98
CA SER A 54 -3.36 -5.26 8.42
C SER A 54 -3.60 -3.77 8.73
N ILE A 55 -4.47 -3.12 7.96
CA ILE A 55 -4.72 -1.67 8.09
C ILE A 55 -5.50 -1.38 9.38
N SER A 56 -5.02 -0.44 10.19
CA SER A 56 -5.80 0.05 11.34
C SER A 56 -7.05 0.82 10.91
N ASP A 57 -8.10 0.83 11.74
CA ASP A 57 -9.34 1.59 11.47
C ASP A 57 -9.10 3.09 11.21
N GLY A 58 -8.08 3.67 11.87
CA GLY A 58 -7.69 5.06 11.66
C GLY A 58 -7.15 5.30 10.25
N ALA A 59 -6.20 4.47 9.82
CA ALA A 59 -5.63 4.52 8.48
C ALA A 59 -6.66 4.16 7.39
N LEU A 60 -7.49 3.15 7.62
CA LEU A 60 -8.53 2.72 6.67
C LEU A 60 -9.54 3.84 6.40
N ARG A 61 -9.98 4.55 7.45
CA ARG A 61 -10.90 5.69 7.30
C ARG A 61 -10.31 6.79 6.41
N VAL A 62 -9.01 7.09 6.54
CA VAL A 62 -8.35 8.07 5.67
C VAL A 62 -8.33 7.58 4.21
N LEU A 63 -8.01 6.31 3.98
CA LEU A 63 -8.02 5.72 2.63
C LEU A 63 -9.42 5.74 2.00
N GLN A 64 -10.46 5.42 2.77
CA GLN A 64 -11.86 5.48 2.32
C GLN A 64 -12.32 6.89 1.99
N LEU A 65 -11.95 7.89 2.81
CA LEU A 65 -12.24 9.30 2.51
C LEU A 65 -11.61 9.73 1.19
N ALA A 66 -10.41 9.24 0.90
CA ALA A 66 -9.71 9.45 -0.37
C ALA A 66 -10.22 8.54 -1.52
N ARG A 67 -11.19 7.66 -1.26
CA ARG A 67 -11.71 6.62 -2.17
C ARG A 67 -10.63 5.66 -2.71
N LEU A 68 -9.57 5.50 -1.95
CA LEU A 68 -8.43 4.65 -2.29
C LEU A 68 -8.67 3.18 -1.91
N ASP A 69 -9.63 2.92 -1.02
CA ASP A 69 -10.12 1.58 -0.70
C ASP A 69 -10.58 0.78 -1.94
N LYS A 70 -11.00 1.48 -3.00
CA LYS A 70 -11.40 0.88 -4.28
C LYS A 70 -10.27 0.76 -5.30
N VAL A 71 -9.13 1.36 -5.00
CA VAL A 71 -7.97 1.42 -5.88
C VAL A 71 -6.93 0.39 -5.46
N PHE A 72 -6.67 0.30 -4.16
CA PHE A 72 -5.74 -0.68 -3.62
C PHE A 72 -6.40 -2.05 -3.45
N ILE A 73 -5.59 -3.08 -3.59
CA ILE A 73 -5.90 -4.39 -3.02
C ILE A 73 -5.68 -4.25 -1.51
N ILE A 74 -6.74 -4.38 -0.72
CA ILE A 74 -6.69 -4.33 0.74
C ILE A 74 -7.05 -5.71 1.27
N CYS A 75 -6.19 -6.25 2.13
CA CYS A 75 -6.42 -7.53 2.80
C CYS A 75 -6.28 -7.38 4.30
N ASP A 76 -6.96 -8.22 5.06
CA ASP A 76 -6.92 -8.15 6.52
C ASP A 76 -5.60 -8.71 7.07
N THR A 77 -5.04 -9.73 6.42
CA THR A 77 -3.84 -10.45 6.85
C THR A 77 -2.74 -10.48 5.77
N ILE A 78 -1.51 -10.81 6.19
CA ILE A 78 -0.40 -11.03 5.26
C ILE A 78 -0.68 -12.26 4.39
N GLU A 79 -1.28 -13.30 4.97
CA GLU A 79 -1.65 -14.54 4.29
C GLU A 79 -2.62 -14.29 3.14
N ASP A 80 -3.66 -13.49 3.38
CA ASP A 80 -4.62 -13.08 2.34
C ASP A 80 -3.93 -12.25 1.25
N GLY A 81 -3.03 -11.35 1.66
CA GLY A 81 -2.21 -10.57 0.74
C GLY A 81 -1.37 -11.46 -0.18
N LEU A 82 -0.72 -12.50 0.37
CA LEU A 82 0.10 -13.45 -0.39
C LEU A 82 -0.71 -14.25 -1.42
N VAL A 83 -2.00 -14.48 -1.17
CA VAL A 83 -2.91 -15.11 -2.14
C VAL A 83 -3.35 -14.09 -3.19
N ALA A 84 -3.64 -12.86 -2.78
CA ALA A 84 -4.18 -11.82 -3.66
C ALA A 84 -3.18 -11.25 -4.67
N VAL A 85 -1.88 -11.27 -4.35
CA VAL A 85 -0.82 -10.72 -5.22
C VAL A 85 -0.08 -11.74 -6.07
N LYS A 86 -0.47 -13.02 -5.98
CA LYS A 86 0.04 -14.13 -6.82
C LYS A 86 -0.36 -14.01 -8.28
#